data_AF-A0A6P9CFB3-F1
#
_entry.id   AF-A0A6P9CFB3-F1
#
_cell.length_a   1.000
_cell.length_b   1.000
_cell.length_c   1.000
_cell.angle_alpha   90.00
_cell.angle_beta   90.00
_cell.angle_gamma   90.00
#
_symmetry.space_group_name_H-M   'P 1'
#
loop_
_entity.id
_entity.type
_entity.pdbx_description
1 polymer ?
#
loop_
_entity_poly.entity_id
_entity_poly.type
_entity_poly.pdbx_seq_one_letter_code
_entity_poly.pdbx_strand_id
1 'polypeptide(L)'
;MQLSASGLQCYGCNVIVGSRSVNTGCSSPEVITCPRSHQGFKHRFCIKMESAVLGVLLTSGCATSRHCQQQELPGIRIHCCNRDLCNGSPACSSCPACYLLILWTVLLTFLL
;
A
#
# COMPACT_ATOMS: atom_id res chain seq x y z
N MET A 1 -8.66 31.79 7.09
CA MET A 1 -7.48 31.05 7.57
C MET A 1 -7.88 29.59 7.70
N GLN A 2 -7.54 28.75 6.73
CA GLN A 2 -7.96 27.35 6.68
C GLN A 2 -7.06 26.54 7.63
N LEU A 3 -7.55 26.20 8.82
CA LEU A 3 -6.89 25.23 9.68
C LEU A 3 -7.04 23.85 9.04
N SER A 4 -6.11 23.48 8.17
CA SER A 4 -5.97 22.09 7.77
C SER A 4 -5.56 21.28 8.99
N ALA A 5 -6.50 20.59 9.61
CA ALA A 5 -6.26 19.42 10.45
C ALA A 5 -5.71 18.25 9.60
N SER A 6 -4.83 18.52 8.61
CA SER A 6 -4.22 17.57 7.68
C SER A 6 -3.33 16.59 8.42
N GLY A 7 -3.89 15.46 8.81
CA GLY A 7 -3.15 14.20 8.90
C GLY A 7 -3.02 13.58 7.50
N LEU A 8 -1.96 12.80 7.27
CA LEU A 8 -1.78 12.00 6.06
C LEU A 8 -2.86 10.90 6.04
N GLN A 9 -3.52 10.65 4.92
CA GLN A 9 -4.49 9.55 4.78
C GLN A 9 -3.81 8.31 4.18
N CYS A 10 -4.07 7.13 4.73
CA CYS A 10 -3.48 5.88 4.27
C CYS A 10 -4.52 4.75 4.28
N TYR A 11 -4.30 3.70 3.51
CA TYR A 11 -5.07 2.46 3.61
C TYR A 11 -4.62 1.65 4.82
N GLY A 12 -5.54 1.38 5.74
CA GLY A 12 -5.34 0.64 6.98
C GLY A 12 -5.91 -0.77 6.90
N CYS A 13 -5.10 -1.75 7.27
CA CYS A 13 -5.52 -3.14 7.44
C CYS A 13 -4.50 -3.89 8.30
N ASN A 14 -4.93 -4.84 9.12
CA ASN A 14 -4.03 -5.71 9.88
C ASN A 14 -4.57 -7.14 9.92
N VAL A 15 -3.89 -8.14 9.31
CA VAL A 15 -4.19 -9.54 9.63
C VAL A 15 -3.52 -9.92 10.96
N ILE A 16 -4.34 -10.29 11.94
CA ILE A 16 -3.88 -10.81 13.23
C ILE A 16 -3.33 -12.22 13.01
N VAL A 17 -2.01 -12.41 13.19
CA VAL A 17 -1.36 -13.72 13.12
C VAL A 17 -1.76 -14.55 14.34
N GLY A 18 -2.51 -15.64 14.13
CA GLY A 18 -3.01 -16.52 15.20
C GLY A 18 -4.37 -17.19 14.91
N SER A 19 -5.12 -16.70 13.92
CA SER A 19 -6.32 -17.38 13.43
C SER A 19 -5.94 -18.48 12.42
N ARG A 20 -6.53 -19.68 12.56
CA ARG A 20 -6.33 -20.86 11.67
C ARG A 20 -6.78 -20.67 10.21
N SER A 21 -7.28 -19.50 9.85
CA SER A 21 -7.71 -19.14 8.51
C SER A 21 -6.79 -18.07 7.94
N VAL A 22 -6.30 -18.28 6.71
CA VAL A 22 -5.75 -17.22 5.86
C VAL A 22 -6.92 -16.30 5.53
N ASN A 23 -7.25 -15.39 6.45
CA ASN A 23 -8.16 -14.32 6.12
C ASN A 23 -7.48 -13.52 5.01
N THR A 24 -8.18 -13.33 3.90
CA THR A 24 -7.97 -12.27 2.90
C THR A 24 -8.18 -10.90 3.55
N GLY A 25 -7.62 -10.68 4.74
CA GLY A 25 -8.01 -9.63 5.68
C GLY A 25 -7.71 -8.22 5.16
N CYS A 26 -6.90 -8.10 4.10
CA CYS A 26 -6.61 -6.84 3.44
C CYS A 26 -7.10 -6.75 1.99
N SER A 27 -8.13 -7.52 1.62
CA SER A 27 -8.80 -7.36 0.31
C SER A 27 -9.59 -6.06 0.19
N SER A 28 -10.05 -5.50 1.31
CA SER A 28 -10.78 -4.23 1.36
C SER A 28 -10.23 -3.36 2.50
N PRO A 29 -9.06 -2.73 2.33
CA PRO A 29 -8.48 -1.88 3.35
C PRO A 29 -9.29 -0.59 3.53
N GLU A 30 -9.42 -0.12 4.77
CA GLU A 30 -10.17 1.09 5.10
C GLU A 30 -9.28 2.34 4.96
N VAL A 31 -9.86 3.50 4.65
CA VAL A 31 -9.12 4.76 4.66
C VAL A 31 -9.01 5.27 6.10
N ILE A 32 -7.78 5.35 6.61
CA ILE A 32 -7.49 5.87 7.95
C ILE A 32 -6.71 7.19 7.87
N THR A 33 -6.97 8.09 8.81
CA THR A 33 -6.21 9.34 8.95
C THR A 33 -5.07 9.15 9.96
N CYS A 34 -3.84 9.34 9.52
CA CYS A 34 -2.65 9.21 10.36
C CYS A 34 -2.52 10.40 11.32
N PRO A 35 -2.31 10.14 12.62
CA PRO A 35 -2.03 11.20 13.57
C PRO A 35 -0.66 11.84 13.25
N ARG A 36 -0.56 13.17 13.31
CA ARG A 36 0.72 13.89 13.05
C ARG A 36 1.84 13.44 13.98
N SER A 37 1.49 13.04 15.20
CA SER A 37 2.40 12.50 16.20
C SER A 37 1.63 11.57 17.13
N HIS A 38 2.20 10.43 17.48
CA HIS A 38 1.71 9.55 18.54
C HIS A 38 2.91 9.17 19.41
N GLN A 39 2.80 9.37 20.73
CA GLN A 39 3.88 9.12 21.69
C GLN A 39 5.22 9.82 21.33
N GLY A 40 5.17 11.01 20.72
CA GLY A 40 6.36 11.76 20.31
C GLY A 40 6.96 11.36 18.96
N PHE A 41 6.42 10.32 18.30
CA PHE A 41 6.86 9.91 16.97
C PHE A 41 5.94 10.44 15.87
N LYS A 42 6.56 11.00 14.81
CA LYS A 42 5.83 11.55 13.66
C LYS A 42 5.44 10.44 12.68
N HIS A 43 4.14 10.14 12.60
CA HIS A 43 3.58 9.24 11.59
C HIS A 43 3.30 10.03 10.31
N ARG A 44 4.30 10.07 9.42
CA ARG A 44 4.28 10.86 8.18
C ARG A 44 4.42 9.99 6.93
N PHE A 45 4.31 8.68 7.08
CA PHE A 45 4.44 7.72 6.01
C PHE A 45 3.27 6.76 6.06
N CYS A 46 2.77 6.39 4.89
CA CYS A 46 1.97 5.18 4.73
C CYS A 46 2.92 3.98 4.64
N ILE A 47 2.51 2.85 5.21
CA ILE A 47 3.24 1.59 5.15
C ILE A 47 2.37 0.49 4.56
N LYS A 48 3.01 -0.44 3.87
CA LYS A 48 2.45 -1.68 3.35
C LYS A 48 3.46 -2.79 3.54
N MET A 49 3.06 -3.90 4.16
CA MET A 49 3.88 -5.08 4.34
C MET A 49 3.28 -6.25 3.60
N GLU A 50 4.07 -6.89 2.75
CA GLU A 50 3.65 -8.05 1.96
C GLU A 50 4.51 -9.25 2.30
N SER A 51 3.94 -10.46 2.19
CA SER A 51 4.75 -11.67 2.21
C SER A 51 5.64 -11.70 0.98
N ALA A 52 6.96 -11.78 1.18
CA ALA A 52 7.91 -11.92 0.07
C ALA A 52 7.74 -13.25 -0.68
N VAL A 53 7.16 -14.26 -0.01
CA VAL A 53 6.94 -15.61 -0.55
C VAL A 53 5.60 -15.70 -1.28
N LEU A 54 4.53 -15.19 -0.68
CA LEU A 54 3.16 -15.36 -1.19
C LEU A 54 2.65 -14.13 -1.97
N GLY A 55 3.33 -12.99 -1.89
CA GLY A 55 2.88 -11.73 -2.52
C GLY A 55 1.58 -11.17 -1.94
N VAL A 56 1.12 -11.67 -0.79
CA VAL A 56 -0.12 -11.23 -0.14
C VAL A 56 0.13 -10.08 0.82
N LEU A 57 -0.80 -9.12 0.85
CA LEU A 57 -0.78 -8.01 1.80
C LEU A 57 -1.07 -8.53 3.21
N LEU A 58 -0.11 -8.32 4.12
CA LEU A 58 -0.20 -8.71 5.53
C LEU A 58 -0.72 -7.55 6.39
N THR A 59 -0.19 -6.35 6.20
CA THR A 59 -0.62 -5.20 7.00
C THR A 59 -0.34 -3.90 6.26
N SER A 60 -1.17 -2.90 6.48
CA SER A 60 -1.00 -1.56 5.92
C SER A 60 -1.52 -0.52 6.91
N GLY A 61 -0.98 0.69 6.84
CA GLY A 61 -1.43 1.78 7.69
C GLY A 61 -0.45 2.93 7.78
N CYS A 62 -0.30 3.49 8.98
CA CYS A 62 0.55 4.65 9.26
C CYS A 62 1.87 4.24 9.93
N ALA A 63 2.99 4.74 9.44
CA ALA A 63 4.31 4.46 9.96
C ALA A 63 5.13 5.72 10.24
N THR A 64 6.11 5.54 11.13
CA THR A 64 7.16 6.52 11.39
C THR A 64 8.32 6.28 10.44
N SER A 65 9.18 7.28 10.22
CA SER A 65 10.39 7.11 9.40
C SER A 65 11.28 5.97 9.89
N ARG A 66 11.34 5.75 11.21
CA ARG A 66 12.13 4.67 11.82
C ARG A 66 11.62 3.30 11.37
N HIS A 67 10.31 3.07 11.33
CA HIS A 67 9.75 1.80 10.84
C HIS A 67 10.05 1.55 9.36
N CYS A 68 10.16 2.61 8.55
CA CYS A 68 10.50 2.52 7.14
C CYS A 68 12.00 2.33 6.86
N GLN A 69 12.87 2.66 7.83
CA GLN A 69 14.32 2.47 7.73
C GLN A 69 14.78 1.16 8.37
N GLN A 70 13.91 0.49 9.12
CA GLN A 70 14.25 -0.75 9.78
C GLN A 70 14.43 -1.86 8.75
N GLN A 71 15.47 -2.67 8.95
CA GLN A 71 15.84 -3.74 8.04
C GLN A 71 14.70 -4.76 7.92
N GLU A 72 14.35 -5.13 6.69
CA GLU A 72 13.27 -6.07 6.40
C GLU A 72 13.50 -7.40 7.13
N LEU A 73 12.48 -7.89 7.84
CA LEU A 73 12.52 -9.23 8.39
C LEU A 73 12.55 -10.25 7.23
N PRO A 74 13.25 -11.38 7.39
CA PRO A 74 13.30 -12.41 6.34
C PRO A 74 11.89 -12.86 5.97
N GLY A 75 11.53 -12.75 4.69
CA GLY A 75 10.23 -13.17 4.17
C GLY A 75 9.14 -12.09 4.13
N ILE A 76 9.45 -10.83 4.48
CA ILE A 76 8.50 -9.69 4.41
C ILE A 76 9.10 -8.59 3.54
N ARG A 77 8.29 -8.03 2.63
CA ARG A 77 8.62 -6.82 1.85
C ARG A 77 7.90 -5.63 2.46
N ILE A 78 8.63 -4.56 2.76
CA ILE A 78 8.10 -3.35 3.38
C ILE A 78 8.18 -2.20 2.37
N HIS A 79 7.02 -1.65 2.01
CA HIS A 79 6.91 -0.46 1.18
C HIS A 79 6.41 0.73 2.00
N CYS A 80 7.13 1.84 1.90
CA CYS A 80 6.75 3.11 2.51
C CYS A 80 6.66 4.24 1.49
N CYS A 81 5.70 5.14 1.69
CA CYS A 81 5.46 6.31 0.85
C CYS A 81 4.84 7.45 1.67
N ASN A 82 4.88 8.68 1.17
CA ASN A 82 4.55 9.89 1.95
C ASN A 82 3.43 10.76 1.33
N ARG A 83 2.55 10.16 0.53
CA ARG A 83 1.42 10.83 -0.11
C ARG A 83 0.11 10.18 0.33
N ASP A 84 -0.99 10.91 0.26
CA ASP A 84 -2.29 10.36 0.62
C ASP A 84 -2.60 9.11 -0.22
N LEU A 85 -3.03 8.04 0.44
CA LEU A 85 -3.49 6.78 -0.15
C LEU A 85 -2.46 6.06 -1.04
N CYS A 86 -1.17 6.40 -0.91
CA CYS A 86 -0.10 5.86 -1.76
C CYS A 86 0.20 4.37 -1.51
N ASN A 87 -0.23 3.84 -0.37
CA ASN A 87 -0.04 2.42 -0.01
C ASN A 87 -1.18 1.53 -0.51
N GLY A 88 -2.02 2.02 -1.42
CA GLY A 88 -3.00 1.20 -2.12
C GLY A 88 -2.32 0.15 -3.00
N SER A 89 -2.98 -0.99 -3.18
CA SER A 89 -2.53 -1.93 -4.21
C SER A 89 -2.77 -1.31 -5.59
N PRO A 90 -1.77 -1.29 -6.49
CA PRO A 90 -2.04 -0.93 -7.87
C PRO A 90 -3.00 -1.98 -8.43
N ALA A 91 -4.24 -1.58 -8.70
CA ALA A 91 -5.24 -2.46 -9.31
C ALA A 91 -4.82 -2.99 -10.70
N CYS A 92 -3.69 -2.52 -11.26
CA CYS A 92 -3.35 -2.70 -12.68
C CYS A 92 -1.85 -2.87 -12.98
N SER A 93 -0.99 -3.41 -12.10
CA SER A 93 0.42 -3.65 -12.50
C SER A 93 0.63 -4.94 -13.31
N SER A 94 -0.39 -5.78 -13.44
CA SER A 94 -0.32 -7.08 -14.11
C SER A 94 -1.63 -7.43 -14.83
N CYS A 95 -2.20 -6.47 -15.56
CA CYS A 95 -3.26 -6.79 -16.52
C CYS A 95 -2.62 -7.01 -17.90
N PRO A 96 -2.23 -8.26 -18.27
CA PRO A 96 -1.70 -8.54 -19.60
C PRO A 96 -2.70 -8.17 -20.71
N ALA A 97 -4.00 -8.13 -20.39
CA ALA A 97 -5.04 -7.64 -21.29
C ALA A 97 -4.88 -6.16 -21.66
N CYS A 98 -4.43 -5.30 -20.73
CA CYS A 98 -4.18 -3.89 -21.04
C CYS A 98 -2.99 -3.71 -21.99
N TYR A 99 -1.93 -4.51 -21.84
CA TYR A 99 -0.80 -4.49 -22.77
C TYR A 99 -1.20 -4.94 -24.19
N LEU A 100 -2.04 -5.98 -24.30
CA LEU A 100 -2.56 -6.43 -25.59
C LEU A 100 -3.42 -5.36 -26.27
N LEU A 101 -4.29 -4.67 -25.53
CA LEU A 101 -5.10 -3.58 -26.09
C LEU A 101 -4.24 -2.43 -26.62
N ILE A 102 -3.19 -2.05 -25.89
CA ILE A 102 -2.25 -1.01 -26.36
C ILE A 102 -1.52 -1.48 -27.63
N LEU A 103 -1.04 -2.72 -27.66
CA LEU A 103 -0.33 -3.28 -28.81
C LEU A 103 -1.23 -3.33 -30.06
N TRP A 104 -2.50 -3.71 -29.89
CA TRP A 104 -3.49 -3.72 -30.96
C TRP A 104 -3.82 -2.33 -31.48
N THR A 105 -3.98 -1.34 -30.59
CA THR A 105 -4.22 0.05 -31.03
C THR A 105 -3.06 0.61 -31.83
N VAL A 106 -1.81 0.36 -31.41
CA VAL A 106 -0.62 0.80 -32.14
C VAL A 106 -0.50 0.12 -33.50
N LEU A 107 -0.74 -1.20 -33.57
CA LEU A 107 -0.70 -1.94 -34.83
C LEU A 107 -1.77 -1.43 -35.81
N LEU A 108 -2.97 -1.13 -35.32
CA LEU A 108 -4.06 -0.62 -36.14
C LEU A 108 -3.79 0.80 -36.66
N THR A 109 -3.13 1.66 -35.87
CA THR A 109 -2.69 2.99 -36.34
C THR A 109 -1.54 2.97 -37.34
N PHE A 110 -0.73 1.90 -37.36
CA PHE A 110 0.34 1.74 -38.35
C PHE A 110 -0.14 1.12 -39.67
N LEU A 111 -1.33 0.51 -39.69
CA LEU A 111 -1.92 -0.17 -40.86
C LEU A 111 -2.99 0.67 -41.59
N LEU A 112 -3.30 1.87 -41.09
CA LEU A 112 -4.35 2.77 -41.57
C LEU A 112 -3.71 4.07 -42.07
#